data_AF-A0A839XU46-F1
#
_entry.id   AF-A0A839XU46-F1
#
_cell.length_a   1.000
_cell.length_b   1.000
_cell.length_c   1.000
_cell.angle_alpha   90.00
_cell.angle_beta   90.00
_cell.angle_gamma   90.00
#
_symmetry.space_group_name_H-M   'P 1'
#
loop_
_entity.id
_entity.type
_entity.pdbx_description
1 polymer ?
#
loop_
_entity_poly.entity_id
_entity_poly.type
_entity_poly.pdbx_seq_one_letter_code
_entity_poly.pdbx_strand_id
1 'polypeptide(L)'
;MHPLRAEVRDAAIGLEAALDALTEPQWQARVRSALGREIPAAEIPWMRVREVWLHAVDLEAGVTVDALPPALIDVLLDDVTAALSRKEGCPNLTLAPEDRSTSWDLGDAPAGSTVTETAARRLADGAGASPGSAHGSRVVVPRSEP
;
A
#
# COMPACT_ATOMS: atom_id res chain seq x y z
N MET A 1 -16.81 -26.36 -1.79
CA MET A 1 -15.82 -25.25 -1.66
C MET A 1 -14.68 -25.55 -2.63
N HIS A 2 -14.23 -24.59 -3.44
CA HIS A 2 -13.11 -24.79 -4.36
C HIS A 2 -11.83 -25.18 -3.59
N PRO A 3 -11.01 -26.15 -4.04
CA PRO A 3 -9.80 -26.61 -3.32
C PRO A 3 -8.87 -25.46 -2.91
N LEU A 4 -8.69 -24.47 -3.78
CA LEU A 4 -7.91 -23.26 -3.50
C LEU A 4 -8.35 -22.48 -2.25
N ARG A 5 -9.62 -22.52 -1.83
CA ARG A 5 -10.05 -21.86 -0.59
C ARG A 5 -9.56 -22.59 0.67
N ALA A 6 -9.40 -23.91 0.59
CA ALA A 6 -8.76 -24.68 1.66
C ALA A 6 -7.26 -24.37 1.67
N GLU A 7 -6.60 -24.37 0.51
CA GLU A 7 -5.18 -24.02 0.38
C GLU A 7 -4.84 -22.64 0.95
N VAL A 8 -5.70 -21.62 0.75
CA VAL A 8 -5.47 -20.29 1.35
C VAL A 8 -5.45 -20.35 2.89
N ARG A 9 -6.36 -21.12 3.50
CA ARG A 9 -6.41 -21.29 4.95
C ARG A 9 -5.19 -22.07 5.44
N ASP A 10 -4.90 -23.19 4.80
CA ASP A 10 -3.83 -24.11 5.22
C ASP A 10 -2.46 -23.46 5.05
N ALA A 11 -2.25 -22.68 3.99
CA ALA A 11 -1.04 -21.89 3.80
C ALA A 11 -0.89 -20.75 4.82
N ALA A 12 -2.00 -20.14 5.29
CA ALA A 12 -1.94 -19.14 6.34
C ALA A 12 -1.49 -19.75 7.68
N ILE A 13 -2.07 -20.91 8.05
CA ILE A 13 -1.69 -21.67 9.25
C ILE A 13 -0.23 -22.12 9.15
N GLY A 14 0.19 -22.65 8.01
CA GLY A 14 1.56 -23.10 7.79
C GLY A 14 2.58 -21.95 7.88
N LEU A 15 2.24 -20.76 7.38
CA LEU A 15 3.09 -19.59 7.49
C LEU A 15 3.20 -19.09 8.94
N GLU A 16 2.09 -19.03 9.68
CA GLU A 16 2.08 -18.66 11.10
C GLU A 16 2.99 -19.58 11.91
N ALA A 17 2.83 -20.91 11.77
CA ALA A 17 3.67 -21.88 12.44
C ALA A 17 5.16 -21.76 12.07
N ALA A 18 5.48 -21.42 10.81
CA ALA A 18 6.86 -21.21 10.37
C ALA A 18 7.48 -19.95 10.99
N LEU A 19 6.71 -18.87 11.12
CA LEU A 19 7.14 -17.62 11.75
C LEU A 19 7.37 -17.81 13.25
N ASP A 20 6.47 -18.52 13.94
CA ASP A 20 6.60 -18.84 15.37
C ASP A 20 7.84 -19.69 15.69
N ALA A 21 8.29 -20.50 14.73
CA ALA A 21 9.48 -21.35 14.89
C ALA A 21 10.81 -20.60 14.65
N LEU A 22 10.78 -19.34 14.19
CA LEU A 22 12.01 -18.58 13.92
C LEU A 22 12.69 -18.16 15.23
N THR A 23 14.00 -18.46 15.30
CA THR A 23 14.89 -17.89 16.31
C THR A 23 15.26 -16.43 15.99
N GLU A 24 15.74 -15.69 16.98
CA GLU A 24 16.17 -14.28 16.80
C GLU A 24 17.15 -14.08 15.64
N PRO A 25 18.21 -14.91 15.46
CA PRO A 25 19.09 -14.76 14.30
C PRO A 25 18.39 -15.06 12.96
N GLN A 26 17.40 -15.95 12.95
CA GLN A 26 16.67 -16.30 11.73
C GLN A 26 15.71 -15.19 11.30
N TRP A 27 15.14 -14.43 12.24
CA TRP A 27 14.38 -13.21 11.92
C TRP A 27 15.20 -12.18 11.14
N GLN A 28 16.52 -12.12 11.39
CA GLN A 28 17.45 -11.22 10.70
C GLN A 28 18.07 -11.82 9.43
N ALA A 29 17.82 -13.10 9.13
CA ALA A 29 18.39 -13.76 7.97
C ALA A 29 17.87 -13.11 6.68
N ARG A 30 18.78 -12.87 5.71
CA ARG A 30 18.43 -12.31 4.41
C ARG A 30 17.81 -13.38 3.51
N VAL A 31 16.60 -13.10 3.03
CA VAL A 31 15.86 -13.91 2.06
C VAL A 31 15.60 -13.11 0.79
N ARG A 32 15.45 -13.79 -0.33
CA ARG A 32 15.20 -13.15 -1.63
C ARG A 32 13.71 -13.13 -1.93
N SER A 33 13.16 -11.93 -2.07
CA SER A 33 11.76 -11.71 -2.49
C SER A 33 11.54 -12.07 -3.96
N ALA A 34 10.28 -12.18 -4.38
CA ALA A 34 9.90 -12.43 -5.77
C ALA A 34 10.40 -11.35 -6.76
N LEU A 35 10.60 -10.12 -6.28
CA LEU A 35 11.17 -9.01 -7.06
C LEU A 35 12.71 -9.02 -7.06
N GLY A 36 13.34 -10.07 -6.55
CA GLY A 36 14.80 -10.23 -6.51
C GLY A 36 15.50 -9.42 -5.42
N ARG A 37 14.77 -8.66 -4.59
CA ARG A 37 15.33 -7.89 -3.46
C ARG A 37 15.68 -8.81 -2.29
N GLU A 38 16.82 -8.56 -1.65
CA GLU A 38 17.17 -9.16 -0.37
C GLU A 38 16.51 -8.37 0.78
N ILE A 39 15.76 -9.08 1.61
CA ILE A 39 15.01 -8.54 2.76
C ILE A 39 15.31 -9.42 3.98
N PRO A 40 15.28 -8.91 5.23
CA PRO A 40 15.29 -9.77 6.39
C PRO A 40 13.98 -10.57 6.45
N ALA A 41 14.00 -11.78 7.03
CA ALA A 41 12.80 -12.57 7.24
C ALA A 41 11.72 -11.83 8.05
N ALA A 42 12.12 -10.87 8.90
CA ALA A 42 11.24 -9.96 9.62
C ALA A 42 10.33 -9.09 8.74
N GLU A 43 10.62 -8.93 7.45
CA GLU A 43 9.70 -8.23 6.52
C GLU A 43 8.54 -9.11 6.02
N ILE A 44 8.63 -10.45 6.16
CA ILE A 44 7.62 -11.38 5.64
C ILE A 44 6.22 -11.13 6.24
N PRO A 45 6.05 -10.93 7.57
CA PRO A 45 4.74 -10.62 8.13
C PRO A 45 4.12 -9.36 7.53
N TRP A 46 4.92 -8.30 7.35
CA TRP A 46 4.46 -7.06 6.72
C TRP A 46 4.00 -7.30 5.29
N MET A 47 4.83 -7.96 4.48
CA MET A 47 4.47 -8.31 3.10
C MET A 47 3.15 -9.07 3.06
N ARG A 48 2.93 -10.05 3.95
CA ARG A 48 1.72 -10.86 3.95
C ARG A 48 0.47 -10.08 4.34
N VAL A 49 0.55 -9.31 5.42
CA VAL A 49 -0.57 -8.49 5.91
C VAL A 49 -0.98 -7.47 4.85
N ARG A 50 0.00 -6.82 4.19
CA ARG A 50 -0.27 -5.89 3.08
C ARG A 50 -1.05 -6.54 1.94
N GLU A 51 -0.59 -7.67 1.42
CA GLU A 51 -1.27 -8.35 0.29
C GLU A 51 -2.70 -8.79 0.65
N VAL A 52 -2.90 -9.34 1.85
CA VAL A 52 -4.23 -9.84 2.27
C VAL A 52 -5.24 -8.70 2.40
N TRP A 53 -4.86 -7.58 3.04
CA TRP A 53 -5.77 -6.45 3.22
C TRP A 53 -6.07 -5.72 1.92
N LEU A 54 -5.05 -5.49 1.09
CA LEU A 54 -5.26 -4.86 -0.22
C LEU A 54 -6.17 -5.73 -1.10
N HIS A 55 -5.95 -7.04 -1.17
CA HIS A 55 -6.83 -7.91 -1.93
C HIS A 55 -8.24 -8.03 -1.35
N ALA A 56 -8.41 -7.92 -0.03
CA ALA A 56 -9.75 -7.86 0.55
C ALA A 56 -10.52 -6.61 0.08
N VAL A 57 -9.83 -5.47 -0.04
CA VAL A 57 -10.36 -4.24 -0.64
C VAL A 57 -10.63 -4.43 -2.13
N ASP A 58 -9.67 -4.98 -2.89
CA ASP A 58 -9.80 -5.22 -4.35
C ASP A 58 -11.00 -6.10 -4.72
N LEU A 59 -11.33 -7.07 -3.86
CA LEU A 59 -12.47 -7.97 -4.07
C LEU A 59 -13.82 -7.28 -3.91
N GLU A 60 -13.86 -6.06 -3.36
CA GLU A 60 -15.06 -5.27 -3.10
C GLU A 60 -16.15 -6.08 -2.34
N ALA A 61 -15.73 -7.06 -1.55
CA ALA A 61 -16.61 -8.02 -0.87
C ALA A 61 -16.93 -7.59 0.57
N GLY A 62 -17.13 -6.28 0.78
CA GLY A 62 -17.50 -5.70 2.08
C GLY A 62 -16.33 -5.18 2.93
N VAL A 63 -15.10 -5.20 2.42
CA VAL A 63 -13.95 -4.54 3.04
C VAL A 63 -13.61 -3.30 2.20
N THR A 64 -13.49 -2.14 2.85
CA THR A 64 -13.04 -0.89 2.24
C THR A 64 -11.77 -0.41 2.93
N VAL A 65 -11.07 0.56 2.33
CA VAL A 65 -9.86 1.13 2.95
C VAL A 65 -10.17 1.78 4.30
N ASP A 66 -11.34 2.41 4.45
CA ASP A 66 -11.78 2.99 5.73
C ASP A 66 -12.01 1.94 6.83
N ALA A 67 -12.19 0.67 6.47
CA ALA A 67 -12.35 -0.43 7.42
C ALA A 67 -11.02 -1.04 7.89
N LEU A 68 -9.89 -0.59 7.31
CA LEU A 68 -8.57 -1.06 7.72
C LEU A 68 -8.19 -0.51 9.10
N PRO A 69 -7.40 -1.25 9.91
CA PRO A 69 -6.85 -0.71 11.14
C PRO A 69 -6.07 0.59 10.90
N PRO A 70 -6.25 1.67 11.69
CA PRO A 70 -5.60 2.95 11.43
C PRO A 70 -4.07 2.87 11.30
N ALA A 71 -3.42 2.13 12.19
CA ALA A 71 -1.97 1.90 12.14
C ALA A 71 -1.52 1.17 10.87
N LEU A 72 -2.38 0.31 10.28
CA LEU A 72 -2.08 -0.33 9.01
C LEU A 72 -2.10 0.70 7.88
N ILE A 73 -3.05 1.64 7.89
CA ILE A 73 -3.13 2.70 6.88
C ILE A 73 -1.86 3.55 6.89
N ASP A 74 -1.35 3.90 8.08
CA ASP A 74 -0.13 4.70 8.20
C ASP A 74 1.10 3.99 7.60
N VAL A 75 1.30 2.71 7.91
CA VAL A 75 2.41 1.92 7.35
C VAL A 75 2.23 1.69 5.84
N LEU A 76 0.99 1.54 5.35
CA LEU A 76 0.71 1.48 3.91
C LEU A 76 1.06 2.79 3.20
N LEU A 77 0.82 3.94 3.83
CA LEU A 77 1.20 5.24 3.27
C LEU A 77 2.70 5.42 3.24
N ASP A 78 3.44 5.00 4.28
CA ASP A 78 4.91 4.97 4.25
C ASP A 78 5.42 4.21 3.01
N ASP A 79 4.90 2.99 2.80
CA ASP A 79 5.29 2.14 1.68
C ASP A 79 4.94 2.74 0.31
N VAL A 80 3.71 3.22 0.14
CA VAL A 80 3.21 3.75 -1.14
C VAL A 80 3.92 5.06 -1.49
N THR A 81 4.11 5.96 -0.53
CA THR A 81 4.79 7.24 -0.78
C THR A 81 6.26 7.02 -1.11
N ALA A 82 6.97 6.16 -0.35
CA ALA A 82 8.33 5.77 -0.67
C ALA A 82 8.44 5.11 -2.06
N ALA A 83 7.48 4.25 -2.43
CA ALA A 83 7.46 3.60 -3.74
C ALA A 83 7.18 4.57 -4.89
N LEU A 84 6.25 5.52 -4.70
CA LEU A 84 5.93 6.55 -5.69
C LEU A 84 7.09 7.53 -5.88
N SER A 85 7.74 7.99 -4.82
CA SER A 85 8.90 8.90 -4.90
C SER A 85 10.04 8.34 -5.74
N ARG A 86 10.23 7.02 -5.77
CA ARG A 86 11.26 6.38 -6.61
C ARG A 86 10.92 6.29 -8.10
N LYS A 87 9.69 6.60 -8.51
CA LYS A 87 9.30 6.56 -9.93
C LYS A 87 9.78 7.82 -10.64
N GLU A 88 10.29 7.65 -11.85
CA GLU A 88 10.61 8.78 -12.72
C GLU A 88 9.37 9.65 -12.95
N GLY A 89 9.54 10.97 -12.82
CA GLY A 89 8.45 11.93 -12.97
C GLY A 89 7.49 12.02 -11.78
N CYS A 90 7.84 11.45 -10.62
CA CYS A 90 7.06 11.65 -9.40
C CYS A 90 6.97 13.16 -9.05
N PRO A 91 5.77 13.72 -8.85
CA PRO A 91 5.62 15.12 -8.48
C PRO A 91 6.05 15.36 -7.02
N ASN A 92 6.57 16.54 -6.74
CA ASN A 92 6.88 16.95 -5.37
C ASN A 92 5.60 17.43 -4.67
N LEU A 93 5.03 16.59 -3.81
CA LEU A 93 3.74 16.81 -3.13
C LEU A 93 3.83 16.43 -1.66
N THR A 94 3.12 17.15 -0.79
CA THR A 94 2.89 16.69 0.59
C THR A 94 1.47 16.15 0.70
N LEU A 95 1.32 14.92 1.17
CA LEU A 95 0.07 14.37 1.64
C LEU A 95 -0.10 14.74 3.10
N ALA A 96 -1.12 15.52 3.43
CA ALA A 96 -1.43 15.93 4.80
C ALA A 96 -2.87 15.54 5.12
N PRO A 97 -3.12 14.28 5.51
CA PRO A 97 -4.48 13.82 5.68
C PRO A 97 -5.18 14.46 6.88
N GLU A 98 -6.46 14.77 6.74
CA GLU A 98 -7.23 15.52 7.75
C GLU A 98 -7.53 14.70 9.01
N ASP A 99 -7.45 13.38 8.92
CA ASP A 99 -7.81 12.41 9.95
C ASP A 99 -6.61 11.93 10.79
N ARG A 100 -5.41 12.50 10.56
CA ARG A 100 -4.18 12.15 11.29
C ARG A 100 -3.20 13.32 11.36
N SER A 101 -2.28 13.25 12.30
CA SER A 101 -1.24 14.28 12.47
C SER A 101 -0.01 14.09 11.58
N THR A 102 0.15 12.90 10.99
CA THR A 102 1.30 12.55 10.15
C THR A 102 1.08 13.06 8.73
N SER A 103 2.16 13.55 8.11
CA SER A 103 2.20 13.92 6.69
C SER A 103 3.30 13.15 5.98
N TRP A 104 3.13 12.92 4.67
CA TRP A 104 4.08 12.21 3.84
C TRP A 104 4.47 13.05 2.64
N ASP A 105 5.77 13.12 2.36
CA ASP A 105 6.28 13.81 1.18
C ASP A 105 6.52 12.82 0.03
N LEU A 106 6.12 13.24 -1.17
CA LEU A 106 6.45 12.59 -2.44
C LEU A 106 7.53 13.40 -3.16
N GLY A 107 8.39 12.67 -3.86
CA GLY A 107 9.51 13.25 -4.61
C GLY A 107 10.72 13.58 -3.74
N ASP A 108 11.77 14.09 -4.38
CA ASP A 108 13.07 14.34 -3.74
C ASP A 108 13.38 15.85 -3.58
N ALA A 109 12.44 16.72 -4.00
CA ALA A 109 12.54 18.17 -3.86
C ALA A 109 11.39 18.71 -2.99
N PRO A 110 11.52 19.93 -2.44
CA PRO A 110 10.46 20.53 -1.64
C PRO A 110 9.12 20.51 -2.37
N ALA A 111 8.07 20.09 -1.67
CA ALA A 111 6.74 20.00 -2.23
C ALA A 111 6.26 21.36 -2.77
N GLY A 112 5.77 21.37 -4.01
CA GLY A 112 5.18 22.56 -4.62
C GLY A 112 3.71 22.74 -4.31
N SER A 113 3.06 21.70 -3.77
CA SER A 113 1.65 21.72 -3.37
C SER A 113 1.34 20.64 -2.34
N THR A 114 0.23 20.82 -1.63
CA THR A 114 -0.25 19.94 -0.56
C THR A 114 -1.61 19.37 -0.93
N VAL A 115 -1.80 18.07 -0.72
CA VAL A 115 -3.07 17.37 -0.89
C VAL A 115 -3.66 17.10 0.49
N THR A 116 -4.88 17.59 0.72
CA THR A 116 -5.65 17.41 1.96
C THR A 116 -6.90 16.60 1.66
N GLU A 117 -6.87 15.31 2.03
CA GLU A 117 -8.02 14.39 1.99
C GLU A 117 -7.82 13.31 3.05
N THR A 118 -8.82 12.49 3.38
CA THR A 118 -8.60 11.37 4.31
C THR A 118 -7.57 10.40 3.74
N ALA A 119 -6.71 9.82 4.57
CA ALA A 119 -5.66 9.01 3.96
C ALA A 119 -6.15 7.66 3.44
N ALA A 120 -7.31 7.19 3.92
CA ALA A 120 -8.00 6.05 3.33
C ALA A 120 -8.41 6.34 1.87
N ARG A 121 -8.97 7.52 1.60
CA ARG A 121 -9.29 7.98 0.25
C ARG A 121 -8.04 8.10 -0.62
N ARG A 122 -6.96 8.68 -0.06
CA ARG A 122 -5.69 8.79 -0.77
C ARG A 122 -5.07 7.44 -1.13
N LEU A 123 -5.15 6.48 -0.20
CA LEU A 123 -4.64 5.14 -0.38
C LEU A 123 -5.46 4.36 -1.42
N ALA A 124 -6.79 4.53 -1.46
CA ALA A 124 -7.64 3.96 -2.49
C ALA A 124 -7.25 4.47 -3.90
N ASP A 125 -6.99 5.78 -4.04
CA ASP A 125 -6.58 6.39 -5.31
C ASP A 125 -5.16 5.95 -5.75
N GLY A 126 -4.25 5.74 -4.78
CA GLY A 126 -2.86 5.31 -5.04
C GLY A 126 -2.70 3.81 -5.31
N ALA A 127 -3.59 2.97 -4.79
CA ALA A 127 -3.55 1.51 -4.94
C ALA A 127 -4.08 1.02 -6.29
N GLY A 128 -4.69 1.89 -7.11
CA GLY A 128 -5.29 1.47 -8.37
C GLY A 128 -6.61 0.71 -8.20
N ALA A 129 -7.32 0.92 -7.09
CA ALA A 129 -8.69 0.45 -6.92
C ALA A 129 -9.63 1.28 -7.81
N SER A 130 -9.65 0.98 -9.11
CA SER A 130 -10.73 1.35 -10.00
C SER A 130 -11.60 0.12 -10.24
N PRO A 131 -12.89 0.13 -9.87
CA PRO A 131 -13.85 -0.79 -10.45
C PRO A 131 -13.93 -0.49 -11.96
N GLY A 132 -14.08 -1.54 -12.76
CA GLY A 132 -13.97 -1.51 -14.22
C GLY A 132 -14.54 -0.25 -14.91
N SER A 133 -13.67 0.40 -15.69
CA SER A 133 -13.92 1.35 -16.79
C SER A 133 -15.30 2.03 -16.86
N ALA A 134 -15.37 3.32 -16.52
CA ALA A 134 -16.27 4.25 -17.19
C ALA A 134 -15.80 5.72 -17.10
N HIS A 135 -15.47 6.27 -18.26
CA HIS A 135 -15.61 7.69 -18.65
C HIS A 135 -14.78 8.78 -17.96
N GLY A 136 -13.66 9.07 -18.63
CA GLY A 136 -13.05 10.37 -18.85
C GLY A 136 -13.53 11.58 -18.04
N SER A 137 -12.59 12.15 -17.28
CA SER A 137 -12.52 13.60 -17.11
C SER A 137 -11.16 14.08 -17.58
N ARG A 138 -11.17 14.78 -18.71
CA ARG A 138 -10.05 15.58 -19.20
C ARG A 138 -9.73 16.62 -18.12
N VAL A 139 -8.47 16.70 -17.73
CA VAL A 139 -7.94 17.92 -17.11
C VAL A 139 -8.10 19.04 -18.14
N VAL A 140 -9.05 19.95 -17.89
CA VAL A 140 -9.14 21.21 -18.64
C VAL A 140 -8.08 22.14 -18.06
N VAL A 141 -6.97 22.28 -18.77
CA VAL A 141 -6.01 23.37 -18.53
C VAL A 141 -6.64 24.63 -19.11
N PRO A 142 -6.86 25.71 -18.33
CA PRO A 142 -7.31 26.98 -18.90
C PRO A 142 -6.22 27.51 -19.83
N ARG A 143 -6.57 27.76 -21.09
CA ARG A 143 -5.72 28.53 -22.01
C ARG A 143 -5.74 29.98 -21.55
N SER A 144 -4.59 30.52 -21.18
CA SER A 144 -4.39 31.96 -21.20
C SER A 144 -4.35 32.39 -22.67
N GLU A 145 -5.33 33.19 -23.10
CA GLU A 145 -5.25 33.92 -24.36
C GLU A 145 -4.54 35.27 -24.15
N PRO A 146 -3.86 35.78 -25.19
CA PRO A 146 -3.06 37.01 -25.13
C PRO A 146 -3.89 38.30 -25.05
#